data_AF-A0A4Q3TEN9-F1
#
_entry.id   AF-A0A4Q3TEN9-F1
#
_cell.length_a   1.000
_cell.length_b   1.000
_cell.length_c   1.000
_cell.angle_alpha   90.00
_cell.angle_beta   90.00
_cell.angle_gamma   90.00
#
_symmetry.space_group_name_H-M   'P 1'
#
loop_
_entity.id
_entity.type
_entity.pdbx_description
1 polymer ?
#
loop_
_entity_poly.entity_id
_entity_poly.type
_entity_poly.pdbx_seq_one_letter_code
_entity_poly.pdbx_strand_id
1 'polypeptide(L)'
;MRAWLDDQVAAQTLRWRLWAPVAFGAGAAIYFALRSEPALWPLLMGATFALAAWITARRRGWARRLTWPLLMLACVAGGLAAAKVRTEMVAAPIAPALSEPTVIEAWVVDVDSPGQRGARIVIAPVWIRGMTPEQTPVRLRATVRGEPPRPGEAIRLFGILNPPPAPASPGAYDFGRNAFFQGMGGVAFALGETRRADLAPAPWRLRLAMAVNGARYALAERIVARLGERTGGIAAAMTTSHETWISQEDMDVMRD
;
A
#
# COMPACT_ATOMS: atom_id res chain seq x y z
N MET A 1 14.13 28.39 33.51
CA MET A 1 13.21 27.84 32.48
C MET A 1 13.48 28.42 31.09
N ARG A 2 13.32 29.74 30.84
CA ARG A 2 13.53 30.33 29.49
C ARG A 2 14.96 30.18 28.96
N ALA A 3 15.98 30.51 29.75
CA ALA A 3 17.38 30.33 29.34
C ALA A 3 17.73 28.86 29.02
N TRP A 4 17.21 27.92 29.80
CA TRP A 4 17.37 26.49 29.53
C TRP A 4 16.70 26.07 28.21
N LEU A 5 15.48 26.57 27.91
CA LEU A 5 14.81 26.32 26.63
C LEU A 5 15.60 26.92 25.45
N ASP A 6 16.13 28.14 25.61
CA ASP A 6 16.93 28.81 24.57
C ASP A 6 18.22 28.04 24.28
N ASP A 7 18.89 27.51 25.31
CA ASP A 7 20.08 26.67 25.16
C ASP A 7 19.77 25.35 24.47
N GLN A 8 18.65 24.70 24.82
CA GLN A 8 18.20 23.49 24.13
C GLN A 8 17.88 23.76 22.66
N VAL A 9 17.14 24.83 22.35
CA VAL A 9 16.83 25.22 20.97
C VAL A 9 18.11 25.50 20.19
N ALA A 10 19.06 26.24 20.77
CA ALA A 10 20.35 26.51 20.15
C ALA A 10 21.12 25.22 19.83
N ALA A 11 21.18 24.28 20.78
CA ALA A 11 21.82 22.98 20.61
C ALA A 11 21.15 22.12 19.52
N GLN A 12 19.83 22.20 19.36
CA GLN A 12 19.08 21.44 18.36
C GLN A 12 19.15 22.04 16.95
N THR A 13 19.46 23.34 16.78
CA THR A 13 19.50 23.96 15.44
C THR A 13 20.49 23.29 14.48
N LEU A 14 21.58 22.69 15.00
CA LEU A 14 22.56 21.94 14.21
C LEU A 14 22.03 20.59 13.72
N ARG A 15 21.00 20.05 14.38
CA ARG A 15 20.40 18.73 14.12
C ARG A 15 19.20 18.79 13.18
N TRP A 16 19.08 19.85 12.39
CA TRP A 16 17.96 20.03 11.45
C TRP A 16 17.75 18.84 10.50
N ARG A 17 18.79 18.09 10.16
CA ARG A 17 18.69 16.87 9.33
C ARG A 17 17.93 15.74 10.01
N LEU A 18 17.99 15.66 11.34
CA LEU A 18 17.24 14.66 12.13
C LEU A 18 15.78 15.10 12.31
N TRP A 19 15.55 16.41 12.43
CA TRP A 19 14.22 16.97 12.61
C TRP A 19 13.42 17.10 11.30
N ALA A 20 14.08 17.21 10.15
CA ALA A 20 13.39 17.36 8.87
C ALA A 20 12.47 16.17 8.52
N PRO A 21 12.89 14.88 8.65
CA PRO A 21 11.99 13.74 8.48
C PRO A 21 10.85 13.72 9.50
N VAL A 22 11.10 14.12 10.75
CA VAL A 22 10.08 14.20 11.80
C VAL A 22 9.04 15.25 11.46
N ALA A 23 9.46 16.45 11.05
CA ALA A 23 8.59 17.53 10.61
C ALA A 23 7.78 17.14 9.37
N PHE A 24 8.41 16.48 8.40
CA PHE A 24 7.73 15.95 7.22
C PHE A 24 6.69 14.88 7.59
N GLY A 25 7.05 13.92 8.43
CA GLY A 25 6.14 12.91 8.95
C GLY A 25 4.99 13.52 9.75
N ALA A 26 5.24 14.57 10.54
CA ALA A 26 4.21 15.31 11.25
C ALA A 26 3.23 16.01 10.28
N GLY A 27 3.73 16.58 9.19
CA GLY A 27 2.89 17.11 8.11
C GLY A 27 1.98 16.06 7.49
N ALA A 28 2.52 14.88 7.19
CA ALA A 28 1.71 13.76 6.71
C ALA A 28 0.69 13.27 7.75
N ALA A 29 1.05 13.23 9.03
CA ALA A 29 0.13 12.88 10.12
C ALA A 29 -1.01 13.89 10.26
N ILE A 30 -0.71 15.20 10.15
CA ILE A 30 -1.72 16.27 10.16
C ILE A 30 -2.70 16.08 9.00
N TYR A 31 -2.22 15.75 7.80
CA TYR A 31 -3.09 15.47 6.65
C TYR A 31 -4.13 14.40 6.98
N PHE A 32 -3.71 13.31 7.61
CA PHE A 32 -4.59 12.20 7.99
C PHE A 32 -5.48 12.48 9.21
N ALA A 33 -5.20 13.55 9.96
CA ALA A 33 -6.05 14.01 11.05
C ALA A 33 -7.14 14.99 10.58
N LEU A 34 -7.06 15.49 9.34
CA LEU A 34 -8.09 16.36 8.76
C LEU A 34 -9.39 15.57 8.56
N ARG A 35 -10.52 16.20 8.90
CA ARG A 35 -11.86 15.61 8.75
C ARG A 35 -12.39 15.62 7.31
N SER A 36 -11.84 16.50 6.48
CA SER A 36 -12.27 16.73 5.11
C SER A 36 -11.05 16.72 4.20
N GLU A 37 -11.20 16.23 2.98
CA GLU A 37 -10.11 16.25 2.01
C GLU A 37 -9.85 17.68 1.50
N PRO A 38 -8.67 18.26 1.79
CA PRO A 38 -8.29 19.52 1.19
C PRO A 38 -8.02 19.35 -0.31
N ALA A 39 -8.28 20.40 -1.09
CA ALA A 39 -7.86 20.43 -2.49
C ALA A 39 -6.32 20.28 -2.59
N LEU A 40 -5.82 19.74 -3.70
CA LEU A 40 -4.38 19.54 -3.89
C LEU A 40 -3.62 20.87 -4.09
N TRP A 41 -4.22 21.81 -4.83
CA TRP A 41 -3.54 23.04 -5.25
C TRP A 41 -3.11 23.96 -4.09
N PRO A 42 -3.90 24.21 -3.02
CA PRO A 42 -3.47 25.07 -1.92
C PRO A 42 -2.33 24.44 -1.12
N LEU A 43 -2.31 23.11 -1.00
CA LEU A 43 -1.25 22.39 -0.30
C LEU A 43 0.08 22.50 -1.04
N LEU A 44 0.05 22.33 -2.37
CA LEU A 44 1.23 22.53 -3.21
C LEU A 44 1.71 23.97 -3.19
N MET A 45 0.80 24.96 -3.27
CA MET A 45 1.16 26.37 -3.14
C MET A 45 1.75 26.70 -1.77
N GLY A 46 1.18 26.18 -0.68
CA GLY A 46 1.71 26.35 0.66
C GLY A 46 3.11 25.75 0.83
N ALA A 47 3.31 24.53 0.33
CA ALA A 47 4.60 23.84 0.37
C ALA A 47 5.67 24.60 -0.44
N THR A 48 5.34 25.02 -1.66
CA THR A 48 6.25 25.78 -2.53
C THR A 48 6.58 27.15 -1.96
N PHE A 49 5.59 27.87 -1.42
CA PHE A 49 5.80 29.17 -0.78
C PHE A 49 6.66 29.06 0.48
N ALA A 50 6.40 28.08 1.36
CA ALA A 50 7.19 27.85 2.56
C ALA A 50 8.66 27.51 2.20
N LEU A 51 8.86 26.68 1.17
CA LEU A 51 10.19 26.35 0.67
C LEU A 51 10.89 27.58 0.06
N ALA A 52 10.20 28.38 -0.75
CA ALA A 52 10.73 29.59 -1.34
C ALA A 52 11.11 30.63 -0.28
N ALA A 53 10.26 30.81 0.75
CA ALA A 53 10.54 31.69 1.88
C ALA A 53 11.80 31.24 2.63
N TRP A 54 11.95 29.93 2.88
CA TRP A 54 13.16 29.39 3.49
C TRP A 54 14.42 29.61 2.65
N ILE A 55 14.38 29.30 1.34
CA ILE A 55 15.51 29.51 0.43
C ILE A 55 15.90 30.99 0.39
N THR A 56 14.90 31.88 0.33
CA THR A 56 15.10 33.33 0.28
C THR A 56 15.72 33.86 1.56
N ALA A 57 15.23 33.44 2.72
CA ALA A 57 15.81 33.77 4.03
C ALA A 57 17.26 33.30 4.14
N ARG A 58 17.55 32.08 3.66
CA ARG A 58 18.92 31.52 3.63
C ARG A 58 19.84 32.33 2.70
N ARG A 59 19.37 32.71 1.51
CA ARG A 59 20.15 33.50 0.53
C ARG A 59 20.42 34.93 1.01
N ARG A 60 19.49 35.53 1.75
CA ARG A 60 19.64 36.86 2.37
C ARG A 60 20.52 36.84 3.64
N GLY A 61 21.07 35.69 4.02
CA GLY A 61 21.95 35.59 5.19
C GLY A 61 21.24 35.79 6.53
N TRP A 62 19.92 35.53 6.59
CA TRP A 62 19.16 35.68 7.84
C TRP A 62 19.71 34.78 8.95
N ALA A 63 19.57 35.26 10.19
CA ALA A 63 20.02 34.52 11.36
C ALA A 63 19.40 33.11 11.39
N ARG A 64 20.21 32.13 11.81
CA ARG A 64 19.81 30.72 11.80
C ARG A 64 18.53 30.45 12.61
N ARG A 65 18.34 31.22 13.68
CA ARG A 65 17.15 31.23 14.55
C ARG A 65 15.85 31.42 13.76
N LEU A 66 15.88 32.15 12.65
CA LEU A 66 14.73 32.40 11.78
C LEU A 66 14.64 31.40 10.62
N THR A 67 15.78 30.99 10.06
CA THR A 67 15.79 29.99 8.95
C THR A 67 15.39 28.59 9.41
N TRP A 68 15.67 28.21 10.66
CA TRP A 68 15.36 26.87 11.18
C TRP A 68 13.84 26.61 11.29
N PRO A 69 13.01 27.47 11.93
CA PRO A 69 11.57 27.26 11.95
C PRO A 69 10.93 27.34 10.56
N LEU A 70 11.46 28.20 9.67
CA LEU A 70 11.02 28.24 8.26
C LEU A 70 11.26 26.91 7.55
N LEU A 71 12.40 26.26 7.79
CA LEU A 71 12.67 24.93 7.27
C LEU A 71 11.70 23.89 7.82
N MET A 72 11.45 23.91 9.13
CA MET A 72 10.50 22.98 9.75
C MET A 72 9.10 23.16 9.18
N LEU A 73 8.65 24.41 8.99
CA LEU A 73 7.38 24.71 8.35
C LEU A 73 7.34 24.21 6.89
N ALA A 74 8.43 24.41 6.14
CA ALA A 74 8.53 23.89 4.78
C ALA A 74 8.48 22.35 4.73
N CYS A 75 9.12 21.66 5.68
CA CYS A 75 9.04 20.20 5.81
C CYS A 75 7.62 19.73 6.16
N VAL A 76 6.94 20.38 7.11
CA VAL A 76 5.54 20.07 7.48
C VAL A 76 4.61 20.28 6.27
N ALA A 77 4.70 21.43 5.60
CA ALA A 77 3.89 21.72 4.43
C ALA A 77 4.18 20.74 3.28
N GLY A 78 5.45 20.38 3.09
CA GLY A 78 5.87 19.36 2.13
C GLY A 78 5.31 17.97 2.45
N GLY A 79 5.30 17.57 3.72
CA GLY A 79 4.71 16.30 4.17
C GLY A 79 3.20 16.23 3.97
N LEU A 80 2.51 17.32 4.31
CA LEU A 80 1.07 17.49 4.09
C LEU A 80 0.71 17.37 2.60
N ALA A 81 1.44 18.09 1.73
CA ALA A 81 1.26 18.04 0.30
C ALA A 81 1.60 16.66 -0.29
N ALA A 82 2.70 16.05 0.14
CA ALA A 82 3.11 14.71 -0.31
C ALA A 82 2.08 13.64 0.06
N ALA A 83 1.48 13.72 1.25
CA ALA A 83 0.41 12.82 1.65
C ALA A 83 -0.82 12.96 0.75
N LYS A 84 -1.25 14.19 0.43
CA LYS A 84 -2.36 14.41 -0.53
C LYS A 84 -2.02 13.94 -1.94
N VAL A 85 -0.82 14.24 -2.45
CA VAL A 85 -0.35 13.74 -3.75
C VAL A 85 -0.39 12.21 -3.78
N ARG A 86 0.09 11.55 -2.72
CA ARG A 86 0.03 10.09 -2.62
C ARG A 86 -1.40 9.58 -2.62
N THR A 87 -2.32 10.21 -1.87
CA THR A 87 -3.75 9.86 -1.86
C THR A 87 -4.36 9.93 -3.27
N GLU A 88 -4.10 11.00 -4.03
CA GLU A 88 -4.60 11.15 -5.40
C GLU A 88 -3.97 10.11 -6.36
N MET A 89 -2.67 9.82 -6.22
CA MET A 89 -1.97 8.86 -7.08
C MET A 89 -2.43 7.41 -6.91
N VAL A 90 -2.95 7.05 -5.74
CA VAL A 90 -3.46 5.69 -5.46
C VAL A 90 -4.97 5.58 -5.60
N ALA A 91 -5.66 6.71 -5.76
CA ALA A 91 -7.10 6.73 -5.96
C ALA A 91 -7.43 5.87 -7.19
N ALA A 92 -8.16 4.80 -6.95
CA ALA A 92 -8.55 3.82 -7.94
C ALA A 92 -10.04 3.49 -7.75
N PRO A 93 -10.74 3.02 -8.80
CA PRO A 93 -12.13 2.60 -8.68
C PRO A 93 -12.30 1.54 -7.59
N ILE A 94 -13.27 1.74 -6.72
CA ILE A 94 -13.67 0.78 -5.67
C ILE A 94 -14.88 -0.01 -6.21
N ALA A 95 -14.81 -1.33 -6.12
CA ALA A 95 -15.88 -2.21 -6.53
C ALA A 95 -17.15 -1.94 -5.73
N PRO A 96 -18.34 -1.92 -6.36
CA PRO A 96 -19.60 -1.96 -5.63
C PRO A 96 -19.75 -3.31 -4.92
N ALA A 97 -20.56 -3.34 -3.87
CA ALA A 97 -20.98 -4.60 -3.27
C ALA A 97 -21.96 -5.29 -4.23
N LEU A 98 -21.50 -6.33 -4.93
CA LEU A 98 -22.35 -7.11 -5.82
C LEU A 98 -22.99 -8.26 -5.03
N SER A 99 -24.32 -8.22 -4.93
CA SER A 99 -25.11 -9.29 -4.30
C SER A 99 -25.09 -10.58 -5.12
N GLU A 100 -24.93 -10.47 -6.44
CA GLU A 100 -24.90 -11.61 -7.36
C GLU A 100 -23.47 -12.03 -7.69
N PRO A 101 -23.18 -13.35 -7.76
CA PRO A 101 -21.92 -13.84 -8.25
C PRO A 101 -21.64 -13.39 -9.69
N THR A 102 -20.43 -12.90 -9.92
CA THR A 102 -20.00 -12.38 -11.22
C THR A 102 -18.78 -13.14 -11.74
N VAL A 103 -18.49 -12.97 -13.03
CA VAL A 103 -17.30 -13.50 -13.69
C VAL A 103 -16.26 -12.39 -13.76
N ILE A 104 -15.05 -12.69 -13.28
CA ILE A 104 -13.91 -11.78 -13.31
C ILE A 104 -12.80 -12.44 -14.12
N GLU A 105 -12.27 -11.70 -15.09
CA GLU A 105 -11.10 -12.08 -15.86
C GLU A 105 -9.94 -11.16 -15.49
N ALA A 106 -8.81 -11.76 -15.09
CA ALA A 106 -7.74 -11.03 -14.44
C ALA A 106 -6.37 -11.67 -14.65
N TRP A 107 -5.33 -10.85 -14.50
CA TRP A 107 -3.96 -11.31 -14.34
C TRP A 107 -3.64 -11.55 -12.87
N VAL A 108 -2.98 -12.66 -12.54
CA VAL A 108 -2.47 -12.90 -11.20
C VAL A 108 -1.21 -12.07 -10.98
N VAL A 109 -1.27 -11.15 -10.03
CA VAL A 109 -0.16 -10.23 -9.68
C VAL A 109 0.74 -10.84 -8.64
N ASP A 110 0.16 -11.45 -7.61
CA ASP A 110 0.89 -12.01 -6.47
C ASP A 110 0.11 -13.10 -5.75
N VAL A 111 0.80 -13.94 -4.98
CA VAL A 111 0.22 -14.92 -4.07
C VAL A 111 0.63 -14.54 -2.65
N ASP A 112 -0.34 -14.17 -1.82
CA ASP A 112 -0.12 -13.46 -0.55
C ASP A 112 0.22 -14.47 0.57
N SER A 113 -0.81 -15.05 1.21
CA SER A 113 -0.68 -16.02 2.29
C SER A 113 -1.77 -17.11 2.16
N PRO A 114 -1.58 -18.31 2.75
CA PRO A 114 -2.60 -19.33 2.77
C PRO A 114 -3.70 -18.87 3.75
N GLY A 115 -4.90 -18.59 3.24
CA GLY A 115 -6.04 -18.26 4.08
C GLY A 115 -6.72 -19.54 4.59
N GLN A 116 -7.36 -19.47 5.76
CA GLN A 116 -8.14 -20.59 6.33
C GLN A 116 -9.24 -21.12 5.37
N ARG A 117 -9.72 -20.28 4.44
CA ARG A 117 -10.79 -20.61 3.47
C ARG A 117 -10.28 -20.79 2.04
N GLY A 118 -8.97 -20.88 1.84
CA GLY A 118 -8.33 -20.95 0.52
C GLY A 118 -7.19 -19.96 0.36
N ALA A 119 -6.41 -20.14 -0.71
CA ALA A 119 -5.27 -19.29 -1.00
C ALA A 119 -5.72 -17.86 -1.34
N ARG A 120 -5.02 -16.87 -0.80
CA ARG A 120 -5.27 -15.46 -1.10
C ARG A 120 -4.30 -15.02 -2.19
N ILE A 121 -4.85 -14.52 -3.30
CA ILE A 121 -4.09 -13.98 -4.42
C ILE A 121 -4.45 -12.52 -4.65
N VAL A 122 -3.50 -11.75 -5.17
CA VAL A 122 -3.72 -10.40 -5.67
C VAL A 122 -3.86 -10.50 -7.18
N ILE A 123 -4.96 -9.98 -7.71
CA ILE A 123 -5.26 -10.00 -9.14
C ILE A 123 -5.46 -8.58 -9.67
N ALA A 124 -5.12 -8.38 -10.94
CA ALA A 124 -5.41 -7.17 -11.69
C ALA A 124 -6.51 -7.51 -12.71
N PRO A 125 -7.79 -7.17 -12.43
CA PRO A 125 -8.89 -7.50 -13.32
C PRO A 125 -8.77 -6.68 -14.61
N VAL A 126 -9.01 -7.35 -15.73
CA VAL A 126 -9.11 -6.75 -17.06
C VAL A 126 -10.58 -6.56 -17.43
N TRP A 127 -11.45 -7.44 -16.95
CA TRP A 127 -12.87 -7.39 -17.20
C TRP A 127 -13.67 -8.00 -16.05
N ILE A 128 -14.80 -7.37 -15.71
CA ILE A 128 -15.77 -7.87 -14.74
C ILE A 128 -17.15 -7.80 -15.38
N ARG A 129 -17.89 -8.91 -15.36
CA ARG A 129 -19.24 -8.95 -15.93
C ARG A 129 -20.13 -7.93 -15.20
N GLY A 130 -20.78 -7.07 -15.99
CA GLY A 130 -21.70 -6.05 -15.49
C GLY A 130 -21.04 -4.74 -15.03
N MET A 131 -19.73 -4.56 -15.26
CA MET A 131 -19.01 -3.32 -14.94
C MET A 131 -18.42 -2.70 -16.22
N THR A 132 -18.37 -1.37 -16.25
CA THR A 132 -17.62 -0.67 -17.31
C THR A 132 -16.11 -0.67 -17.00
N PRO A 133 -15.25 -0.46 -18.01
CA PRO A 133 -13.80 -0.36 -17.80
C PRO A 133 -13.41 0.71 -16.77
N GLU A 134 -14.14 1.83 -16.70
CA GLU A 134 -13.87 2.94 -15.78
C GLU A 134 -14.21 2.61 -14.32
N GLN A 135 -15.14 1.67 -14.11
CA GLN A 135 -15.53 1.20 -12.79
C GLN A 135 -14.68 0.01 -12.33
N THR A 136 -13.93 -0.61 -13.23
CA THR A 136 -13.16 -1.82 -12.95
C THR A 136 -11.98 -1.49 -12.03
N PRO A 137 -11.88 -2.12 -10.84
CA PRO A 137 -10.80 -1.87 -9.90
C PRO A 137 -9.43 -2.20 -10.49
N VAL A 138 -8.39 -1.45 -10.11
CA VAL A 138 -7.03 -1.73 -10.60
C VAL A 138 -6.47 -3.03 -10.01
N ARG A 139 -6.79 -3.33 -8.75
CA ARG A 139 -6.41 -4.56 -8.05
C ARG A 139 -7.53 -5.07 -7.17
N LEU A 140 -7.63 -6.39 -7.07
CA LEU A 140 -8.52 -7.09 -6.15
C LEU A 140 -7.71 -8.12 -5.37
N ARG A 141 -8.10 -8.34 -4.12
CA ARG A 141 -7.64 -9.51 -3.36
C ARG A 141 -8.68 -10.61 -3.50
N ALA A 142 -8.34 -11.70 -4.17
CA ALA A 142 -9.22 -12.84 -4.35
C ALA A 142 -8.85 -13.99 -3.41
N THR A 143 -9.85 -14.60 -2.78
CA THR A 143 -9.67 -15.90 -2.10
C THR A 143 -10.13 -16.99 -3.07
N VAL A 144 -9.22 -17.87 -3.46
CA VAL A 144 -9.46 -18.95 -4.41
C VAL A 144 -9.45 -20.31 -3.72
N ARG A 145 -10.22 -21.26 -4.27
CA ARG A 145 -10.24 -22.65 -3.81
C ARG A 145 -9.23 -23.47 -4.60
N GLY A 146 -8.60 -24.44 -3.94
CA GLY A 146 -7.60 -25.31 -4.56
C GLY A 146 -6.22 -24.67 -4.62
N GLU A 147 -5.42 -25.12 -5.60
CA GLU A 147 -4.06 -24.64 -5.81
C GLU A 147 -4.07 -23.17 -6.27
N PRO A 148 -3.25 -22.28 -5.67
CA PRO A 148 -3.16 -20.90 -6.10
C PRO A 148 -2.58 -20.82 -7.52
N PRO A 149 -3.23 -20.09 -8.45
CA PRO A 149 -2.62 -19.80 -9.74
C PRO A 149 -1.36 -18.95 -9.54
N ARG A 150 -0.38 -19.13 -10.42
CA ARG A 150 0.96 -18.54 -10.27
C ARG A 150 0.97 -17.06 -10.71
N PRO A 151 1.83 -16.21 -10.14
CA PRO A 151 2.01 -14.85 -10.63
C PRO A 151 2.34 -14.84 -12.14
N GLY A 152 1.64 -14.00 -12.90
CA GLY A 152 1.75 -13.93 -14.35
C GLY A 152 0.75 -14.79 -15.13
N GLU A 153 -0.04 -15.66 -14.48
CA GLU A 153 -1.10 -16.40 -15.16
C GLU A 153 -2.34 -15.53 -15.40
N ALA A 154 -3.00 -15.74 -16.54
CA ALA A 154 -4.31 -15.18 -16.85
C ALA A 154 -5.40 -16.15 -16.37
N ILE A 155 -6.31 -15.65 -15.54
CA ILE A 155 -7.36 -16.46 -14.92
C ILE A 155 -8.75 -15.88 -15.16
N ARG A 156 -9.73 -16.79 -15.19
CA ARG A 156 -11.16 -16.51 -15.10
C ARG A 156 -11.67 -17.13 -13.81
N LEU A 157 -12.28 -16.30 -12.98
CA LEU A 157 -12.86 -16.72 -11.70
C LEU A 157 -14.35 -16.36 -11.66
N PHE A 158 -15.14 -17.22 -11.02
CA PHE A 158 -16.55 -16.98 -10.73
C PHE A 158 -16.70 -16.80 -9.23
N GLY A 159 -17.21 -15.64 -8.80
CA GLY A 159 -17.17 -15.29 -7.40
C GLY A 159 -17.99 -14.06 -7.02
N ILE A 160 -18.07 -13.83 -5.71
CA ILE A 160 -18.73 -12.66 -5.13
C ILE A 160 -17.69 -11.54 -4.98
N LEU A 161 -18.02 -10.35 -5.45
CA LEU A 161 -17.17 -9.16 -5.38
C LEU A 161 -17.73 -8.19 -4.34
N ASN A 162 -16.89 -7.76 -3.41
CA ASN A 162 -17.23 -6.79 -2.38
C ASN A 162 -16.20 -5.66 -2.32
N PRO A 163 -16.58 -4.47 -1.85
CA PRO A 163 -15.62 -3.43 -1.52
C PRO A 163 -14.69 -3.87 -0.37
N PRO A 164 -13.54 -3.19 -0.18
CA PRO A 164 -12.70 -3.42 0.99
C PRO A 164 -13.50 -3.22 2.28
N PRO A 165 -13.34 -4.11 3.29
CA PRO A 165 -14.11 -4.03 4.52
C PRO A 165 -13.75 -2.78 5.33
N ALA A 166 -14.76 -2.17 5.93
CA ALA A 166 -14.60 -1.09 6.89
C ALA A 166 -13.96 -1.58 8.21
N PRO A 167 -13.46 -0.68 9.08
CA PRO A 167 -13.01 -1.03 10.42
C PRO A 167 -14.10 -1.77 11.21
N ALA A 168 -13.70 -2.79 11.99
CA ALA A 168 -14.63 -3.58 12.79
C ALA A 168 -15.33 -2.77 13.90
N SER A 169 -14.65 -1.75 14.43
CA SER A 169 -15.20 -0.81 15.41
C SER A 169 -14.47 0.54 15.32
N PRO A 170 -15.03 1.62 15.89
CA PRO A 170 -14.32 2.89 16.00
C PRO A 170 -12.97 2.71 16.71
N GLY A 171 -11.91 3.28 16.12
CA GLY A 171 -10.53 3.18 16.64
C GLY A 171 -9.82 1.85 16.37
N ALA A 172 -10.50 0.84 15.82
CA ALA A 172 -9.86 -0.40 15.39
C ALA A 172 -9.02 -0.20 14.13
N TYR A 173 -8.25 -1.23 13.78
CA TYR A 173 -7.48 -1.25 12.55
C TYR A 173 -8.38 -1.09 11.32
N ASP A 174 -8.00 -0.16 10.44
CA ASP A 174 -8.75 0.18 9.24
C ASP A 174 -8.21 -0.56 8.01
N PHE A 175 -8.83 -1.69 7.69
CA PHE A 175 -8.51 -2.49 6.51
C PHE A 175 -8.79 -1.74 5.20
N GLY A 176 -9.87 -0.97 5.14
CA GLY A 176 -10.28 -0.21 3.96
C GLY A 176 -9.25 0.85 3.61
N ARG A 177 -8.75 1.59 4.61
CA ARG A 177 -7.69 2.57 4.41
C ARG A 177 -6.39 1.93 3.92
N ASN A 178 -5.98 0.81 4.51
CA ASN A 178 -4.78 0.11 4.03
C ASN A 178 -4.97 -0.40 2.59
N ALA A 179 -6.14 -0.96 2.28
CA ALA A 179 -6.49 -1.40 0.93
C ALA A 179 -6.43 -0.26 -0.09
N PHE A 180 -6.97 0.91 0.27
CA PHE A 180 -6.92 2.12 -0.55
C PHE A 180 -5.47 2.50 -0.90
N PHE A 181 -4.57 2.57 0.09
CA PHE A 181 -3.16 2.93 -0.16
C PHE A 181 -2.36 1.88 -0.92
N GLN A 182 -2.85 0.64 -0.95
CA GLN A 182 -2.33 -0.45 -1.77
C GLN A 182 -2.95 -0.50 -3.18
N GLY A 183 -3.92 0.37 -3.47
CA GLY A 183 -4.68 0.38 -4.73
C GLY A 183 -5.61 -0.82 -4.89
N MET A 184 -5.97 -1.49 -3.79
CA MET A 184 -6.94 -2.59 -3.78
C MET A 184 -8.34 -2.03 -3.73
N GLY A 185 -9.07 -2.13 -4.84
CA GLY A 185 -10.43 -1.63 -4.95
C GLY A 185 -11.50 -2.62 -4.51
N GLY A 186 -11.14 -3.80 -4.01
CA GLY A 186 -12.13 -4.77 -3.54
C GLY A 186 -11.55 -6.14 -3.17
N VAL A 187 -12.43 -6.99 -2.67
CA VAL A 187 -12.16 -8.38 -2.33
C VAL A 187 -13.10 -9.28 -3.13
N ALA A 188 -12.55 -10.37 -3.66
CA ALA A 188 -13.32 -11.36 -4.39
C ALA A 188 -13.27 -12.72 -3.67
N PHE A 189 -14.38 -13.43 -3.61
CA PHE A 189 -14.46 -14.78 -3.08
C PHE A 189 -14.89 -15.73 -4.17
N ALA A 190 -13.99 -16.63 -4.58
CA ALA A 190 -14.29 -17.62 -5.61
C ALA A 190 -15.32 -18.64 -5.09
N LEU A 191 -16.38 -18.85 -5.86
CA LEU A 191 -17.39 -19.88 -5.59
C LEU A 191 -17.07 -21.19 -6.32
N GLY A 192 -16.32 -21.12 -7.42
CA GLY A 192 -15.86 -22.27 -8.20
C GLY A 192 -14.34 -22.29 -8.38
N GLU A 193 -13.87 -23.26 -9.16
CA GLU A 193 -12.46 -23.39 -9.53
C GLU A 193 -12.02 -22.25 -10.46
N THR A 194 -10.76 -21.85 -10.31
CA THR A 194 -10.11 -20.91 -11.21
C THR A 194 -9.78 -21.59 -12.53
N ARG A 195 -10.22 -21.00 -13.64
CA ARG A 195 -9.91 -21.49 -14.99
C ARG A 195 -8.87 -20.58 -15.64
N ARG A 196 -8.05 -21.13 -16.53
CA ARG A 196 -7.19 -20.30 -17.38
C ARG A 196 -8.02 -19.45 -18.32
N ALA A 197 -7.61 -18.21 -18.52
CA ALA A 197 -8.18 -17.29 -19.48
C ALA A 197 -7.14 -16.96 -20.57
N ASP A 198 -7.63 -16.60 -21.75
CA ASP A 198 -6.78 -15.99 -22.78
C ASP A 198 -7.06 -14.48 -22.76
N LEU A 199 -6.02 -13.70 -22.44
CA LEU A 199 -6.11 -12.25 -22.25
C LEU A 199 -5.10 -11.54 -23.15
N ALA A 200 -5.50 -10.37 -23.64
CA ALA A 200 -4.57 -9.48 -24.33
C ALA A 200 -3.33 -9.18 -23.46
N PRO A 201 -2.16 -8.95 -24.06
CA PRO A 201 -0.93 -8.70 -23.32
C PRO A 201 -1.11 -7.57 -22.29
N ALA A 202 -0.77 -7.89 -21.04
CA ALA A 202 -0.81 -6.91 -19.97
C ALA A 202 0.08 -5.68 -20.28
N PRO A 203 -0.27 -4.48 -19.78
CA PRO A 203 0.59 -3.31 -19.86
C PRO A 203 1.99 -3.59 -19.29
N TRP A 204 3.03 -2.94 -19.85
CA TRP A 204 4.42 -3.23 -19.49
C TRP A 204 4.71 -3.11 -17.98
N ARG A 205 4.08 -2.14 -17.29
CA ARG A 205 4.23 -1.94 -15.84
C ARG A 205 3.67 -3.14 -15.05
N LEU A 206 2.53 -3.66 -15.48
CA LEU A 206 1.90 -4.83 -14.88
C LEU A 206 2.73 -6.08 -15.14
N ARG A 207 3.24 -6.24 -16.37
CA ARG A 207 4.16 -7.33 -16.73
C ARG A 207 5.42 -7.32 -15.88
N LEU A 208 6.03 -6.15 -15.67
CA LEU A 208 7.20 -6.01 -14.81
C LEU A 208 6.87 -6.41 -13.36
N ALA A 209 5.75 -5.93 -12.82
CA ALA A 209 5.31 -6.29 -11.47
C ALA A 209 5.09 -7.81 -11.32
N MET A 210 4.39 -8.43 -12.27
CA MET A 210 4.19 -9.88 -12.30
C MET A 210 5.50 -10.65 -12.44
N ALA A 211 6.44 -10.17 -13.25
CA ALA A 211 7.75 -10.82 -13.41
C ALA A 211 8.57 -10.78 -12.12
N VAL A 212 8.58 -9.65 -11.42
CA VAL A 212 9.26 -9.51 -10.12
C VAL A 212 8.61 -10.42 -9.08
N ASN A 213 7.28 -10.43 -8.98
CA ASN A 213 6.58 -11.29 -8.05
C ASN A 213 6.73 -12.78 -8.39
N GLY A 214 6.70 -13.14 -9.66
CA GLY A 214 7.00 -14.51 -10.13
C GLY A 214 8.41 -14.95 -9.76
N ALA A 215 9.41 -14.07 -9.88
CA ALA A 215 10.77 -14.37 -9.45
C ALA A 215 10.88 -14.56 -7.93
N ARG A 216 10.19 -13.72 -7.14
CA ARG A 216 10.12 -13.86 -5.67
C ARG A 216 9.45 -15.17 -5.26
N TYR A 217 8.34 -15.51 -5.91
CA TYR A 217 7.60 -16.75 -5.69
C TYR A 217 8.44 -17.99 -6.03
N ALA A 218 9.12 -17.99 -7.18
CA ALA A 218 10.00 -19.08 -7.59
C ALA A 218 11.21 -19.24 -6.65
N LEU A 219 11.76 -18.15 -6.12
CA LEU A 219 12.81 -18.22 -5.10
C LEU A 219 12.28 -18.82 -3.80
N ALA A 220 11.10 -18.42 -3.35
CA ALA A 220 10.45 -18.98 -2.17
C ALA A 220 10.20 -20.49 -2.31
N GLU A 221 9.65 -20.92 -3.45
CA GLU A 221 9.43 -22.33 -3.78
C GLU A 221 10.74 -23.14 -3.73
N ARG A 222 11.84 -22.58 -4.25
CA ARG A 222 13.17 -23.21 -4.20
C ARG A 222 13.74 -23.31 -2.79
N ILE A 223 13.51 -22.31 -1.94
CA ILE A 223 13.95 -22.33 -0.53
C ILE A 223 13.20 -23.43 0.22
N VAL A 224 11.88 -23.49 0.07
CA VAL A 224 11.04 -24.51 0.70
C VAL A 224 11.44 -25.92 0.24
N ALA A 225 11.62 -26.11 -1.07
CA ALA A 225 12.06 -27.39 -1.64
C ALA A 225 13.43 -27.85 -1.13
N ARG A 226 14.32 -26.92 -0.75
CA ARG A 226 15.67 -27.22 -0.24
C ARG A 226 15.70 -27.49 1.26
N LEU A 227 14.89 -26.79 2.04
CA LEU A 227 14.91 -26.82 3.51
C LEU A 227 13.85 -27.73 4.13
N GLY A 228 12.90 -28.22 3.33
CA GLY A 228 11.77 -29.03 3.78
C GLY A 228 10.66 -28.20 4.44
N GLU A 229 9.52 -28.83 4.68
CA GLU A 229 8.28 -28.14 5.11
C GLU A 229 8.41 -27.44 6.48
N ARG A 230 9.11 -28.06 7.44
CA ARG A 230 9.20 -27.55 8.83
C ARG A 230 9.97 -26.23 8.96
N THR A 231 11.02 -26.02 8.15
CA THR A 231 11.87 -24.81 8.24
C THR A 231 11.72 -23.90 7.02
N GLY A 232 11.34 -24.49 5.88
CA GLY A 232 11.29 -23.83 4.59
C GLY A 232 10.29 -22.69 4.53
N GLY A 233 9.11 -22.84 5.14
CA GLY A 233 8.07 -21.81 5.17
C GLY A 233 8.55 -20.51 5.83
N ILE A 234 9.10 -20.62 7.04
CA ILE A 234 9.65 -19.47 7.79
C ILE A 234 10.85 -18.87 7.07
N ALA A 235 11.77 -19.69 6.58
CA ALA A 235 12.95 -19.21 5.85
C ALA A 235 12.57 -18.48 4.55
N ALA A 236 11.57 -18.98 3.82
CA ALA A 236 11.03 -18.30 2.65
C ALA A 236 10.40 -16.97 3.03
N ALA A 237 9.57 -16.93 4.08
CA ALA A 237 8.96 -15.69 4.56
C ALA A 237 10.02 -14.63 4.94
N MET A 238 11.06 -15.00 5.67
CA MET A 238 12.12 -14.04 6.07
C MET A 238 12.98 -13.56 4.90
N THR A 239 13.13 -14.36 3.85
CA THR A 239 14.02 -14.03 2.71
C THR A 239 13.28 -13.32 1.58
N THR A 240 12.04 -13.72 1.28
CA THR A 240 11.27 -13.26 0.12
C THR A 240 9.97 -12.53 0.49
N SER A 241 9.67 -12.44 1.80
CA SER A 241 8.42 -11.92 2.34
C SER A 241 7.18 -12.66 1.84
N HIS A 242 7.31 -13.96 1.49
CA HIS A 242 6.20 -14.82 1.09
C HIS A 242 5.82 -15.79 2.20
N GLU A 243 4.57 -15.74 2.63
CA GLU A 243 4.05 -16.55 3.74
C GLU A 243 3.30 -17.80 3.27
N THR A 244 3.20 -18.01 1.95
CA THR A 244 2.43 -19.11 1.30
C THR A 244 2.69 -20.50 1.89
N TRP A 245 3.90 -20.77 2.38
CA TRP A 245 4.33 -22.08 2.89
C TRP A 245 4.50 -22.14 4.42
N ILE A 246 4.09 -21.10 5.16
CA ILE A 246 4.09 -21.19 6.63
C ILE A 246 2.94 -22.12 7.05
N SER A 247 3.24 -23.09 7.92
CA SER A 247 2.23 -23.99 8.46
C SER A 247 1.25 -23.24 9.36
N GLN A 248 0.01 -23.74 9.50
CA GLN A 248 -0.96 -23.12 10.41
C GLN A 248 -0.49 -23.18 11.87
N GLU A 249 0.18 -24.26 12.26
CA GLU A 249 0.75 -24.41 13.60
C GLU A 249 1.79 -23.32 13.90
N ASP A 250 2.71 -23.05 12.97
CA ASP A 250 3.70 -21.98 13.14
C ASP A 250 3.05 -20.59 13.17
N MET A 251 1.99 -20.37 12.39
CA MET A 251 1.23 -19.12 12.39
C MET A 251 0.52 -18.88 13.72
N ASP A 252 -0.05 -19.92 14.32
CA ASP A 252 -0.73 -19.84 15.62
C ASP A 252 0.28 -19.54 16.73
N VAL A 253 1.46 -20.18 16.71
CA VAL A 253 2.56 -19.89 17.66
C VAL A 253 3.06 -18.45 17.57
N MET A 254 3.06 -17.83 16.38
CA MET A 254 3.44 -16.42 16.23
C MET A 254 2.38 -15.43 16.74
N ARG A 255 1.14 -15.88 16.88
CA ARG A 255 0.00 -15.04 17.26
C ARG A 255 -0.21 -14.97 18.77
N ASP A 256 0.12 -16.04 19.48
CA ASP A 256 0.05 -16.17 20.93
C ASP A 256 1.26 -15.51 21.63
#